data_AF-A0A943Q1F1-F1
#
_entry.id   AF-A0A943Q1F1-F1
#
_cell.length_a   1.000
_cell.length_b   1.000
_cell.length_c   1.000
_cell.angle_alpha   90.00
_cell.angle_beta   90.00
_cell.angle_gamma   90.00
#
_symmetry.space_group_name_H-M   'P 1'
#
loop_
_entity.id
_entity.type
_entity.pdbx_description
1 polymer ?
#
loop_
_entity_poly.entity_id
_entity_poly.type
_entity_poly.pdbx_seq_one_letter_code
_entity_poly.pdbx_strand_id
1 'polypeptide(L)'
;MNRILIMEINGDSAVLLTADGEFRTVPAQPSWEVGMELDAECLALALREQDEQAEESPGRGRVVTMRRVKRWAVALAACLLLLIGVQQGYKLLSTVDASVEIAINPVVRIELNRFGSVVGLVGVNKDGKTLLQKVDAANSSAEDALRSILNQAIEDGYLSEEGRDVLISVAGATDQKTEQLEKDMTDTANQVFEQKGVKPKVSVRKHSFDTTQQMRAYIDSLVAQGMGLEDAYEKAGLGEEFLDLMGVRVHGDGKIELRFTQDFSLSGRESVTITPAGGKPITAKFVETKDDRFSVTAEGLADGSACTVRVSGMTDDQGEERSFTANFCNRKGRYARYEEADDQARLERFSSGLFRVRFEDEWKMTQLTGQERAILLTREGEAIPCAIAGYEGGYWYLKAADFSPNEIVSVAISNVQGKKGTDTLYGDFLVVEAELPVFERTEFKAGDDLLEVEFKDDFEWREGLAIAAVAPDGSRLSGTLVEGPDGDELKVRFQGLQAGQTYRLEISGTPFHITITGKFIASDRAKVE
;
A
#
# COMPACT_ATOMS: atom_id res chain seq x y z
N MET A 1 22.50 -65.70 17.18
CA MET A 1 21.37 -65.34 18.07
C MET A 1 21.06 -63.88 17.82
N ASN A 2 19.98 -63.58 17.08
CA ASN A 2 19.52 -62.20 16.88
C ASN A 2 18.64 -61.84 18.07
N ARG A 3 19.20 -61.09 19.03
CA ARG A 3 18.46 -60.59 20.19
C ARG A 3 17.94 -59.20 19.88
N ILE A 4 16.70 -58.93 20.23
CA ILE A 4 15.97 -57.69 19.96
C ILE A 4 15.64 -57.05 21.31
N LEU A 5 16.03 -55.80 21.53
CA LEU A 5 15.83 -55.11 22.80
C LEU A 5 14.60 -54.21 22.74
N ILE A 6 13.72 -54.29 23.74
CA ILE A 6 12.63 -53.33 23.87
C ILE A 6 13.18 -52.02 24.46
N MET A 7 13.16 -50.95 23.67
CA MET A 7 13.73 -49.65 24.04
C MET A 7 12.73 -48.74 24.74
N GLU A 8 11.47 -48.77 24.32
CA GLU A 8 10.44 -47.86 24.81
C GLU A 8 9.04 -48.46 24.57
N ILE A 9 8.08 -48.21 25.47
CA ILE A 9 6.67 -48.61 25.31
C ILE A 9 5.80 -47.37 25.50
N ASN A 10 5.07 -47.00 24.45
CA ASN A 10 4.20 -45.84 24.36
C ASN A 10 2.76 -46.30 24.10
N GLY A 11 1.99 -46.43 25.18
CA GLY A 11 0.61 -46.92 25.14
C GLY A 11 0.54 -48.31 24.50
N ASP A 12 -0.14 -48.41 23.36
CA ASP A 12 -0.36 -49.67 22.63
C ASP A 12 0.80 -50.04 21.67
N SER A 13 1.95 -49.35 21.75
CA SER A 13 3.08 -49.56 20.84
C SER A 13 4.42 -49.65 21.57
N ALA A 14 5.34 -50.47 21.06
CA ALA A 14 6.69 -50.67 21.57
C ALA A 14 7.73 -50.40 20.48
N VAL A 15 8.81 -49.72 20.84
CA VAL A 15 9.97 -49.47 19.99
C VAL A 15 11.05 -50.50 20.30
N LEU A 16 11.48 -51.22 19.28
CA LEU A 16 12.46 -52.30 19.35
C LEU A 16 13.77 -51.88 18.68
N LEU A 17 14.91 -52.24 19.27
CA LEU A 17 16.22 -52.18 18.62
C LEU A 17 16.61 -53.59 18.17
N THR A 18 16.71 -53.78 16.86
CA THR A 18 17.12 -55.07 16.28
C THR A 18 18.64 -55.25 16.35
N ALA A 19 19.12 -56.49 16.19
CA ALA A 19 20.54 -56.81 16.29
C ALA A 19 21.43 -56.12 15.23
N ASP A 20 20.84 -55.67 14.13
CA ASP A 20 21.43 -54.86 13.05
C ASP A 20 21.36 -53.35 13.30
N GLY A 21 20.83 -52.91 14.46
CA GLY A 21 20.80 -51.51 14.88
C GLY A 21 19.63 -50.70 14.32
N GLU A 22 18.64 -51.35 13.71
CA GLU A 22 17.42 -50.68 13.25
C GLU A 22 16.41 -50.53 14.38
N PHE A 23 15.70 -49.40 14.37
CA PHE A 23 14.56 -49.16 15.25
C PHE A 23 13.28 -49.57 14.54
N ARG A 24 12.46 -50.41 15.18
CA ARG A 24 11.16 -50.85 14.64
C ARG A 24 10.06 -50.65 15.67
N THR A 25 8.94 -50.07 15.24
CA THR A 25 7.76 -49.90 16.10
C THR A 25 6.76 -51.02 15.81
N VAL A 26 6.35 -51.75 16.84
CA VAL A 26 5.34 -52.80 16.78
C VAL A 26 4.28 -52.56 17.86
N PRO A 27 3.09 -53.16 17.78
CA PRO A 27 2.14 -53.12 18.88
C PRO A 27 2.75 -53.71 20.17
N ALA A 28 2.53 -53.06 21.31
CA ALA A 28 3.00 -53.52 22.60
C ALA A 28 2.17 -54.71 23.10
N GLN A 29 2.84 -55.72 23.65
CA GLN A 29 2.16 -56.86 24.29
C GLN A 29 2.04 -56.64 25.80
N PRO A 30 0.98 -57.14 26.46
CA PRO A 30 0.73 -56.89 27.89
C PRO A 30 1.86 -57.33 28.83
N SER A 31 2.69 -58.28 28.41
CA SER A 31 3.80 -58.84 29.21
C SER A 31 5.17 -58.26 28.85
N TRP A 32 5.23 -57.22 28.02
CA TRP A 32 6.48 -56.61 27.60
C TRP A 32 6.88 -55.45 28.51
N GLU A 33 8.17 -55.39 28.84
CA GLU A 33 8.76 -54.32 29.64
C GLU A 33 9.98 -53.73 28.92
N VAL A 34 10.22 -52.44 29.14
CA VAL A 34 11.41 -51.76 28.61
C VAL A 34 12.66 -52.42 29.18
N GLY A 35 13.61 -52.75 28.31
CA GLY A 35 14.85 -53.46 28.63
C GLY A 35 14.77 -54.98 28.48
N MET A 36 13.62 -55.54 28.09
CA MET A 36 13.49 -56.98 27.81
C MET A 36 14.19 -57.37 26.49
N GLU A 37 14.96 -58.46 26.50
CA GLU A 37 15.55 -59.05 25.29
C GLU A 37 14.62 -60.15 24.75
N LEU A 38 14.15 -59.97 23.51
CA LEU A 38 13.34 -60.93 22.77
C LEU A 38 14.20 -61.68 21.76
N ASP A 39 13.91 -62.96 21.53
CA ASP A 39 14.39 -63.67 20.36
C ASP A 39 13.45 -63.47 19.16
N ALA A 40 13.98 -63.71 17.96
CA ALA A 40 13.24 -63.50 16.71
C ALA A 40 12.01 -64.42 16.56
N GLU A 41 11.99 -65.57 17.26
CA GLU A 41 10.89 -66.53 17.21
C GLU A 41 9.72 -66.07 18.10
N CYS A 42 10.00 -65.49 19.26
CA CYS A 42 9.00 -64.87 20.14
C CYS A 42 8.31 -63.67 19.48
N LEU A 43 9.06 -62.84 18.73
CA LEU A 43 8.47 -61.73 17.96
C LEU A 43 7.55 -62.24 16.85
N ALA A 44 7.94 -63.33 16.17
CA ALA A 44 7.12 -63.93 15.11
C ALA A 44 5.85 -64.61 15.64
N LEU A 45 5.89 -65.18 16.85
CA LEU A 45 4.72 -65.75 17.52
C LEU A 45 3.74 -64.66 17.98
N ALA A 46 4.25 -63.57 18.57
CA ALA A 46 3.41 -62.45 19.04
C ALA A 46 2.68 -61.71 17.89
N LEU A 47 3.26 -61.70 16.69
CA LEU A 47 2.62 -61.13 15.49
C LEU A 47 1.62 -62.10 14.84
N ARG A 48 1.76 -63.42 15.06
CA ARG A 48 0.87 -64.46 14.52
C ARG A 48 -0.46 -64.57 15.25
N GLU A 49 -0.49 -64.36 16.57
CA GLU A 49 -1.73 -64.46 17.37
C GLU A 49 -2.79 -63.42 17.00
N GLN A 50 -2.43 -62.33 16.29
CA GLN A 50 -3.38 -61.31 15.83
C GLN A 50 -4.00 -61.60 14.46
N ASP A 51 -3.35 -62.38 13.59
CA ASP A 51 -3.92 -62.72 12.27
C ASP A 51 -5.15 -63.63 12.40
N GLU A 52 -5.26 -64.43 13.47
CA GLU A 52 -6.37 -65.36 13.69
C GLU A 52 -7.66 -64.70 14.25
N GLN A 53 -7.60 -63.47 14.77
CA GLN A 53 -8.77 -62.79 15.36
C GLN A 53 -9.52 -61.86 14.38
N ALA A 54 -9.10 -61.76 13.12
CA ALA A 54 -9.61 -60.77 12.15
C ALA A 54 -10.57 -61.31 11.07
N GLU A 55 -11.01 -62.57 11.13
CA GLU A 55 -11.91 -63.15 10.11
C GLU A 55 -13.42 -63.03 10.42
N GLU A 56 -14.00 -61.84 10.18
CA GLU A 56 -15.44 -61.68 9.87
C GLU A 56 -15.72 -60.42 9.00
N SER A 57 -15.49 -60.52 7.68
CA SER A 57 -16.33 -59.95 6.59
C SER A 57 -15.54 -59.75 5.29
N PRO A 58 -16.07 -60.18 4.13
CA PRO A 58 -15.37 -60.12 2.86
C PRO A 58 -15.64 -58.83 2.07
N GLY A 59 -14.60 -58.33 1.41
CA GLY A 59 -14.70 -57.75 0.08
C GLY A 59 -14.94 -56.25 -0.06
N ARG A 60 -13.90 -55.43 0.12
CA ARG A 60 -13.67 -54.27 -0.75
C ARG A 60 -12.18 -53.93 -0.82
N GLY A 61 -11.66 -53.83 -2.04
CA GLY A 61 -10.26 -53.48 -2.30
C GLY A 61 -9.84 -52.21 -1.57
N ARG A 62 -8.56 -52.19 -1.18
CA ARG A 62 -7.80 -51.06 -0.60
C ARG A 62 -8.46 -49.70 -0.90
N VAL A 63 -9.23 -49.20 0.05
CA VAL A 63 -9.51 -47.78 0.18
C VAL A 63 -8.64 -47.30 1.33
N VAL A 64 -7.66 -46.46 1.01
CA VAL A 64 -6.95 -45.66 2.00
C VAL A 64 -8.00 -44.89 2.80
N THR A 65 -8.24 -45.25 4.06
CA THR A 65 -9.04 -44.43 4.97
C THR A 65 -8.24 -43.19 5.32
N MET A 66 -8.30 -42.18 4.43
CA MET A 66 -8.20 -40.80 4.86
C MET A 66 -9.13 -40.64 6.07
N ARG A 67 -8.62 -40.08 7.18
CA ARG A 67 -9.46 -39.55 8.25
C ARG A 67 -10.65 -38.86 7.57
N ARG A 68 -11.88 -39.27 7.90
CA ARG A 68 -13.07 -38.55 7.43
C ARG A 68 -13.04 -37.18 8.08
N VAL A 69 -12.30 -36.26 7.48
CA VAL A 69 -12.57 -34.84 7.64
C VAL A 69 -14.04 -34.74 7.26
N LYS A 70 -14.86 -34.32 8.22
CA LYS A 70 -16.30 -34.13 8.03
C LYS A 70 -16.44 -33.41 6.70
N ARG A 71 -17.09 -34.02 5.71
CA ARG A 71 -17.08 -33.52 4.32
C ARG A 71 -17.51 -32.05 4.25
N TRP A 72 -18.33 -31.61 5.22
CA TRP A 72 -18.74 -30.23 5.41
C TRP A 72 -17.64 -29.28 5.94
N ALA A 73 -16.69 -29.75 6.75
CA ALA A 73 -15.53 -28.96 7.23
C ALA A 73 -14.47 -28.79 6.13
N VAL A 74 -14.24 -29.83 5.30
CA VAL A 74 -13.44 -29.68 4.06
C VAL A 74 -14.15 -28.74 3.11
N ALA A 75 -15.47 -28.89 2.95
CA ALA A 75 -16.25 -28.01 2.08
C ALA A 75 -16.23 -26.55 2.58
N LEU A 76 -16.32 -26.31 3.89
CA LEU A 76 -16.24 -24.97 4.47
C LEU A 76 -14.84 -24.36 4.31
N ALA A 77 -13.77 -25.11 4.60
CA ALA A 77 -12.41 -24.64 4.39
C ALA A 77 -12.13 -24.36 2.91
N ALA A 78 -12.63 -25.21 2.00
CA ALA A 78 -12.54 -25.00 0.57
C ALA A 78 -13.38 -23.77 0.12
N CYS A 79 -14.57 -23.56 0.67
CA CYS A 79 -15.38 -22.37 0.41
C CYS A 79 -14.72 -21.10 0.94
N LEU A 80 -14.07 -21.14 2.11
CA LEU A 80 -13.39 -19.99 2.70
C LEU A 80 -12.11 -19.63 1.91
N LEU A 81 -11.32 -20.63 1.52
CA LEU A 81 -10.17 -20.44 0.63
C LEU A 81 -10.61 -19.94 -0.76
N LEU A 82 -11.75 -20.42 -1.26
CA LEU A 82 -12.35 -19.87 -2.48
C LEU A 82 -12.80 -18.43 -2.29
N LEU A 83 -13.40 -18.07 -1.15
CA LEU A 83 -13.83 -16.69 -0.89
C LEU A 83 -12.64 -15.74 -0.70
N ILE A 84 -11.59 -16.16 0.01
CA ILE A 84 -10.34 -15.40 0.16
C ILE A 84 -9.62 -15.30 -1.20
N GLY A 85 -9.55 -16.40 -1.95
CA GLY A 85 -8.99 -16.43 -3.29
C GLY A 85 -9.79 -15.57 -4.27
N VAL A 86 -11.12 -15.56 -4.17
CA VAL A 86 -12.01 -14.69 -4.96
C VAL A 86 -11.88 -13.24 -4.52
N GLN A 87 -11.71 -12.93 -3.24
CA GLN A 87 -11.59 -11.57 -2.73
C GLN A 87 -10.19 -10.96 -3.01
N GLN A 88 -9.11 -11.73 -2.80
CA GLN A 88 -7.77 -11.33 -3.22
C GLN A 88 -7.66 -11.29 -4.73
N GLY A 89 -8.24 -12.28 -5.42
CA GLY A 89 -8.38 -12.27 -6.87
C GLY A 89 -9.10 -11.02 -7.34
N TYR A 90 -10.22 -10.65 -6.70
CA TYR A 90 -10.98 -9.44 -7.01
C TYR A 90 -10.16 -8.18 -6.79
N LYS A 91 -9.42 -8.06 -5.69
CA LYS A 91 -8.48 -6.93 -5.48
C LYS A 91 -7.42 -6.89 -6.58
N LEU A 92 -6.75 -8.01 -6.86
CA LEU A 92 -5.76 -8.12 -7.94
C LEU A 92 -6.33 -7.79 -9.33
N LEU A 93 -7.58 -8.17 -9.54
CA LEU A 93 -8.33 -7.97 -10.78
C LEU A 93 -8.91 -6.56 -10.88
N SER A 94 -9.01 -5.77 -9.79
CA SER A 94 -9.63 -4.43 -9.78
C SER A 94 -8.65 -3.29 -9.48
N THR A 95 -7.46 -3.58 -8.94
CA THR A 95 -6.39 -2.58 -8.80
C THR A 95 -5.89 -2.18 -10.18
N VAL A 96 -5.98 -0.89 -10.48
CA VAL A 96 -5.44 -0.29 -11.70
C VAL A 96 -3.91 -0.31 -11.62
N ASP A 97 -3.28 -0.85 -12.66
CA ASP A 97 -1.83 -1.07 -12.77
C ASP A 97 -1.28 -0.55 -14.11
N ALA A 98 -2.18 -0.23 -15.05
CA ALA A 98 -1.86 0.50 -16.26
C ALA A 98 -3.09 1.25 -16.77
N SER A 99 -2.87 2.24 -17.63
CA SER A 99 -3.93 2.95 -18.33
C SER A 99 -3.53 3.21 -19.78
N VAL A 100 -4.53 3.18 -20.65
CA VAL A 100 -4.41 3.55 -22.06
C VAL A 100 -5.45 4.62 -22.34
N GLU A 101 -5.01 5.78 -22.77
CA GLU A 101 -5.88 6.88 -23.12
C GLU A 101 -5.86 7.14 -24.62
N ILE A 102 -7.03 7.34 -25.19
CA ILE A 102 -7.23 7.49 -26.63
C ILE A 102 -7.92 8.82 -26.87
N ALA A 103 -7.22 9.72 -27.55
CA ALA A 103 -7.74 11.02 -27.97
C ALA A 103 -7.94 11.02 -29.49
N ILE A 104 -9.21 10.95 -29.88
CA ILE A 104 -9.69 11.00 -31.27
C ILE A 104 -10.80 12.05 -31.45
N ASN A 105 -11.05 12.84 -30.40
CA ASN A 105 -12.21 13.71 -30.20
C ASN A 105 -13.52 13.00 -30.61
N PRO A 106 -13.90 11.92 -29.91
CA PRO A 106 -13.97 11.74 -28.44
C PRO A 106 -12.67 11.33 -27.72
N VAL A 107 -12.63 11.50 -26.40
CA VAL A 107 -11.51 11.07 -25.53
C VAL A 107 -11.99 10.05 -24.52
N VAL A 108 -11.34 8.88 -24.51
CA VAL A 108 -11.70 7.73 -23.67
C VAL A 108 -10.46 7.11 -23.03
N ARG A 109 -10.62 6.58 -21.83
CA ARG A 109 -9.56 5.93 -21.07
C ARG A 109 -9.94 4.50 -20.73
N ILE A 110 -8.98 3.61 -20.93
CA ILE A 110 -9.02 2.21 -20.54
C ILE A 110 -8.14 2.06 -19.31
N GLU A 111 -8.72 1.54 -18.24
CA GLU A 111 -7.98 1.18 -17.03
C GLU A 111 -7.74 -0.32 -17.01
N LEU A 112 -6.50 -0.71 -16.77
CA LEU A 112 -6.06 -2.09 -16.82
C LEU A 112 -5.54 -2.53 -15.47
N ASN A 113 -5.83 -3.77 -15.09
CA ASN A 113 -5.19 -4.39 -13.94
C ASN A 113 -3.78 -4.92 -14.27
N ARG A 114 -3.14 -5.57 -13.29
CA ARG A 114 -1.81 -6.13 -13.46
C ARG A 114 -1.71 -7.17 -14.58
N PHE A 115 -2.80 -7.83 -14.91
CA PHE A 115 -2.90 -8.85 -15.97
C PHE A 115 -3.24 -8.27 -17.35
N GLY A 116 -3.39 -6.95 -17.48
CA GLY A 116 -3.76 -6.32 -18.74
C GLY A 116 -5.24 -6.46 -19.10
N SER A 117 -6.10 -6.84 -18.15
CA SER A 117 -7.55 -6.89 -18.35
C SER A 117 -8.20 -5.55 -17.99
N VAL A 118 -9.24 -5.18 -18.72
CA VAL A 118 -9.98 -3.94 -18.51
C VAL A 118 -10.79 -4.01 -17.21
N VAL A 119 -10.50 -3.08 -16.31
CA VAL A 119 -11.21 -2.89 -15.04
C VAL A 119 -12.10 -1.64 -15.03
N GLY A 120 -11.87 -0.73 -15.96
CA GLY A 120 -12.62 0.50 -16.09
C GLY A 120 -12.55 1.07 -17.51
N LEU A 121 -13.66 1.62 -17.96
CA LEU A 121 -13.73 2.44 -19.18
C LEU A 121 -14.32 3.79 -18.79
N VAL A 122 -13.53 4.83 -18.98
CA VAL A 122 -13.89 6.18 -18.57
C VAL A 122 -14.02 7.05 -19.81
N GLY A 123 -15.22 7.59 -20.02
CA GLY A 123 -15.46 8.59 -21.04
C GLY A 123 -14.97 9.91 -20.49
N VAL A 124 -13.81 10.36 -20.95
CA VAL A 124 -13.13 11.50 -20.33
C VAL A 124 -13.84 12.81 -20.73
N ASN A 125 -14.24 12.95 -22.00
CA ASN A 125 -15.08 14.07 -22.46
C ASN A 125 -16.52 13.65 -22.75
N LYS A 126 -17.41 14.61 -23.03
CA LYS A 126 -18.84 14.36 -23.29
C LYS A 126 -19.07 13.40 -24.46
N ASP A 127 -18.31 13.58 -25.53
CA ASP A 127 -18.38 12.70 -26.70
C ASP A 127 -17.83 11.31 -26.39
N GLY A 128 -16.81 11.19 -25.53
CA GLY A 128 -16.28 9.92 -25.03
C GLY A 128 -17.26 9.17 -24.15
N LYS A 129 -18.02 9.87 -23.30
CA LYS A 129 -19.15 9.26 -22.55
C LYS A 129 -20.24 8.75 -23.50
N THR A 130 -20.53 9.51 -24.56
CA THR A 130 -21.53 9.14 -25.58
C THR A 130 -21.06 7.95 -26.41
N LEU A 131 -19.77 7.91 -26.77
CA LEU A 131 -19.15 6.79 -27.46
C LEU A 131 -19.20 5.52 -26.61
N LEU A 132 -18.78 5.59 -25.35
CA LEU A 132 -18.71 4.43 -24.46
C LEU A 132 -20.07 3.85 -24.07
N GLN A 133 -21.16 4.61 -24.17
CA GLN A 133 -22.52 4.06 -23.97
C GLN A 133 -22.88 2.97 -25.00
N LYS A 134 -22.16 2.94 -26.13
CA LYS A 134 -22.35 1.97 -27.22
C LYS A 134 -21.25 0.90 -27.27
N VAL A 135 -20.22 1.01 -26.42
CA VAL A 135 -19.08 0.09 -26.38
C VAL A 135 -19.23 -0.85 -25.19
N ASP A 136 -19.27 -2.15 -25.45
CA ASP A 136 -19.22 -3.18 -24.41
C ASP A 136 -17.84 -3.85 -24.42
N ALA A 137 -17.02 -3.56 -23.41
CA ALA A 137 -15.65 -4.05 -23.29
C ALA A 137 -15.27 -4.33 -21.82
N ALA A 138 -16.24 -4.65 -20.97
CA ALA A 138 -15.96 -5.07 -19.59
C ALA A 138 -15.26 -6.45 -19.58
N ASN A 139 -14.18 -6.59 -18.81
CA ASN A 139 -13.35 -7.80 -18.70
C ASN A 139 -12.66 -8.26 -20.01
N SER A 140 -12.53 -7.38 -21.01
CA SER A 140 -11.76 -7.69 -22.23
C SER A 140 -10.26 -7.38 -22.03
N SER A 141 -9.42 -7.74 -23.01
CA SER A 141 -8.05 -7.24 -23.07
C SER A 141 -8.02 -5.76 -23.49
N ALA A 142 -6.87 -5.11 -23.30
CA ALA A 142 -6.66 -3.73 -23.73
C ALA A 142 -6.88 -3.55 -25.25
N GLU A 143 -6.41 -4.51 -26.04
CA GLU A 143 -6.50 -4.54 -27.51
C GLU A 143 -7.95 -4.68 -27.97
N ASP A 144 -8.73 -5.56 -27.33
CA ASP A 144 -10.13 -5.77 -27.68
C ASP A 144 -11.00 -4.55 -27.32
N ALA A 145 -10.69 -3.91 -26.19
CA ALA A 145 -11.34 -2.65 -25.81
C ALA A 145 -10.98 -1.52 -26.78
N LEU A 146 -9.69 -1.35 -27.11
CA LEU A 146 -9.23 -0.37 -28.09
C LEU A 146 -9.90 -0.61 -29.45
N ARG A 147 -9.96 -1.86 -29.92
CA ARG A 147 -10.61 -2.24 -31.17
C ARG A 147 -12.09 -1.87 -31.17
N SER A 148 -12.80 -2.12 -30.08
CA SER A 148 -14.23 -1.81 -29.94
C SER A 148 -14.47 -0.29 -29.94
N ILE A 149 -13.63 0.46 -29.22
CA ILE A 149 -13.66 1.93 -29.18
C ILE A 149 -13.42 2.52 -30.57
N LEU A 150 -12.36 2.10 -31.27
CA LEU A 150 -12.02 2.63 -32.59
C LEU A 150 -13.07 2.28 -33.64
N ASN A 151 -13.62 1.05 -33.61
CA ASN A 151 -14.70 0.65 -34.51
C ASN A 151 -15.94 1.52 -34.30
N GLN A 152 -16.37 1.70 -33.05
CA GLN A 152 -17.53 2.54 -32.74
C GLN A 152 -17.28 4.00 -33.13
N ALA A 153 -16.05 4.51 -32.96
CA ALA A 153 -15.71 5.88 -33.32
C ALA A 153 -15.72 6.10 -34.84
N ILE A 154 -15.31 5.11 -35.62
CA ILE A 154 -15.41 5.12 -37.09
C ILE A 154 -16.89 5.09 -37.50
N GLU A 155 -17.71 4.24 -36.89
CA GLU A 155 -19.15 4.14 -37.18
C GLU A 155 -19.91 5.42 -36.83
N ASP A 156 -19.54 6.08 -35.73
CA ASP A 156 -20.09 7.37 -35.31
C ASP A 156 -19.54 8.56 -36.13
N GLY A 157 -18.59 8.32 -37.05
CA GLY A 157 -18.06 9.32 -37.99
C GLY A 157 -16.94 10.21 -37.43
N TYR A 158 -16.37 9.88 -36.27
CA TYR A 158 -15.28 10.67 -35.67
C TYR A 158 -13.94 10.52 -36.41
N LEU A 159 -13.83 9.56 -37.32
CA LEU A 159 -12.61 9.30 -38.10
C LEU A 159 -12.89 9.26 -39.62
N SER A 160 -13.98 9.90 -40.07
CA SER A 160 -14.38 9.90 -41.49
C SER A 160 -13.60 10.89 -42.37
N GLU A 161 -12.83 11.81 -41.78
CA GLU A 161 -12.01 12.81 -42.49
C GLU A 161 -10.56 12.33 -42.61
N GLU A 162 -9.96 12.45 -43.81
CA GLU A 162 -8.54 12.12 -44.03
C GLU A 162 -7.64 13.11 -43.24
N GLY A 163 -6.65 12.58 -42.52
CA GLY A 163 -5.65 13.40 -41.82
C GLY A 163 -5.99 13.79 -40.37
N ARG A 164 -7.00 13.18 -39.72
CA ARG A 164 -7.17 13.29 -38.26
C ARG A 164 -6.06 12.55 -37.53
N ASP A 165 -5.58 13.19 -36.46
CA ASP A 165 -4.57 12.62 -35.56
C ASP A 165 -5.28 11.74 -34.52
N VAL A 166 -4.75 10.54 -34.32
CA VAL A 166 -5.14 9.60 -33.26
C VAL A 166 -3.98 9.54 -32.28
N LEU A 167 -4.19 10.10 -31.09
CA LEU A 167 -3.20 10.04 -30.02
C LEU A 167 -3.57 8.89 -29.06
N ILE A 168 -2.62 8.00 -28.83
CA ILE A 168 -2.71 6.94 -27.84
C ILE A 168 -1.62 7.16 -26.79
N SER A 169 -2.01 7.39 -25.56
CA SER A 169 -1.11 7.53 -24.43
C SER A 169 -1.16 6.28 -23.57
N VAL A 170 0.00 5.66 -23.31
CA VAL A 170 0.11 4.46 -22.47
C VAL A 170 0.92 4.77 -21.21
N ALA A 171 0.43 4.28 -20.08
CA ALA A 171 1.14 4.37 -18.79
C ALA A 171 0.98 3.06 -18.03
N GLY A 172 2.09 2.38 -17.75
CA GLY A 172 2.13 1.16 -16.96
C GLY A 172 2.94 1.34 -15.69
N ALA A 173 2.62 0.55 -14.65
CA ALA A 173 3.33 0.55 -13.37
C ALA A 173 4.83 0.23 -13.47
N THR A 174 5.30 -0.31 -14.60
CA THR A 174 6.72 -0.50 -14.90
C THR A 174 7.01 -0.09 -16.33
N ASP A 175 8.26 0.31 -16.61
CA ASP A 175 8.71 0.64 -17.98
C ASP A 175 8.43 -0.50 -18.95
N GLN A 176 8.78 -1.74 -18.57
CA GLN A 176 8.55 -2.93 -19.39
C GLN A 176 7.07 -3.09 -19.79
N LYS A 177 6.14 -2.79 -18.86
CA LYS A 177 4.71 -2.87 -19.13
C LYS A 177 4.24 -1.73 -20.03
N THR A 178 4.79 -0.54 -19.86
CA THR A 178 4.53 0.62 -20.72
C THR A 178 5.01 0.38 -22.15
N GLU A 179 6.19 -0.22 -22.34
CA GLU A 179 6.71 -0.58 -23.67
C GLU A 179 5.85 -1.64 -24.37
N GLN A 180 5.40 -2.65 -23.62
CA GLN A 180 4.54 -3.69 -24.17
C GLN A 180 3.19 -3.11 -24.61
N LEU A 181 2.56 -2.28 -23.78
CA LEU A 181 1.29 -1.61 -24.11
C LEU A 181 1.43 -0.67 -25.31
N GLU A 182 2.51 0.11 -25.40
CA GLU A 182 2.76 0.98 -26.55
C GLU A 182 2.69 0.18 -27.86
N LYS A 183 3.42 -0.92 -27.90
CA LYS A 183 3.49 -1.79 -29.07
C LYS A 183 2.14 -2.39 -29.39
N ASP A 184 1.48 -3.00 -28.40
CA ASP A 184 0.21 -3.71 -28.60
C ASP A 184 -0.91 -2.76 -29.05
N MET A 185 -0.95 -1.54 -28.49
CA MET A 185 -1.95 -0.53 -28.88
C MET A 185 -1.67 0.04 -30.27
N THR A 186 -0.39 0.25 -30.62
CA THR A 186 0.01 0.70 -31.97
C THR A 186 -0.40 -0.31 -33.03
N ASP A 187 -0.04 -1.58 -32.82
CA ASP A 187 -0.32 -2.66 -33.75
C ASP A 187 -1.84 -2.86 -33.93
N THR A 188 -2.58 -2.82 -32.82
CA THR A 188 -4.05 -2.97 -32.83
C THR A 188 -4.72 -1.81 -33.57
N ALA A 189 -4.32 -0.56 -33.30
CA ALA A 189 -4.89 0.61 -33.96
C ALA A 189 -4.67 0.56 -35.48
N ASN A 190 -3.43 0.29 -35.91
CA ASN A 190 -3.09 0.18 -37.32
C ASN A 190 -3.90 -0.93 -38.01
N GLN A 191 -4.06 -2.08 -37.37
CA GLN A 191 -4.86 -3.19 -37.91
C GLN A 191 -6.33 -2.78 -38.13
N VAL A 192 -6.94 -2.06 -37.18
CA VAL A 192 -8.34 -1.59 -37.31
C VAL A 192 -8.47 -0.59 -38.45
N PHE A 193 -7.54 0.35 -38.56
CA PHE A 193 -7.56 1.37 -39.61
C PHE A 193 -7.38 0.77 -41.02
N GLU A 194 -6.46 -0.19 -41.17
CA GLU A 194 -6.27 -0.94 -42.41
C GLU A 194 -7.54 -1.70 -42.82
N GLN A 195 -8.19 -2.39 -41.88
CA GLN A 195 -9.41 -3.16 -42.16
C GLN A 195 -10.59 -2.27 -42.55
N LYS A 196 -10.70 -1.09 -41.95
CA LYS A 196 -11.80 -0.13 -42.20
C LYS A 196 -11.50 0.85 -43.33
N GLY A 197 -10.29 0.82 -43.90
CA GLY A 197 -9.90 1.66 -45.03
C GLY A 197 -9.71 3.14 -44.70
N VAL A 198 -9.45 3.47 -43.43
CA VAL A 198 -9.17 4.84 -42.96
C VAL A 198 -7.67 5.02 -42.73
N LYS A 199 -7.15 6.23 -42.93
CA LYS A 199 -5.71 6.54 -42.77
C LYS A 199 -5.48 7.73 -41.83
N PRO A 200 -5.80 7.60 -40.54
CA PRO A 200 -5.43 8.63 -39.57
C PRO A 200 -3.92 8.63 -39.32
N LYS A 201 -3.40 9.74 -38.81
CA LYS A 201 -2.02 9.82 -38.33
C LYS A 201 -1.99 9.33 -36.89
N VAL A 202 -1.41 8.16 -36.66
CA VAL A 202 -1.33 7.55 -35.32
C VAL A 202 -0.04 7.97 -34.64
N SER A 203 -0.15 8.53 -33.44
CA SER A 203 0.98 8.80 -32.56
C SER A 203 0.75 8.09 -31.23
N VAL A 204 1.73 7.30 -30.78
CA VAL A 204 1.68 6.64 -29.48
C VAL A 204 2.74 7.24 -28.56
N ARG A 205 2.38 7.51 -27.31
CA ARG A 205 3.23 8.16 -26.31
C ARG A 205 3.26 7.34 -25.02
N LYS A 206 4.43 7.27 -24.38
CA LYS A 206 4.63 6.65 -23.06
C LYS A 206 4.56 7.72 -21.98
N HIS A 207 4.02 7.35 -20.82
CA HIS A 207 4.03 8.18 -19.62
C HIS A 207 4.29 7.31 -18.38
N SER A 208 4.89 7.88 -17.33
CA SER A 208 4.99 7.22 -16.03
C SER A 208 3.60 7.13 -15.37
N PHE A 209 3.32 6.00 -14.70
CA PHE A 209 2.01 5.72 -14.09
C PHE A 209 1.65 6.71 -12.96
N ASP A 210 2.63 7.22 -12.22
CA ASP A 210 2.41 8.15 -11.10
C ASP A 210 2.17 9.60 -11.53
N THR A 211 2.81 10.04 -12.61
CA THR A 211 2.51 11.33 -13.26
C THR A 211 1.04 11.36 -13.72
N THR A 212 0.56 10.22 -14.22
CA THR A 212 -0.81 10.05 -14.75
C THR A 212 -1.88 10.07 -13.65
N GLN A 213 -1.63 9.56 -12.44
CA GLN A 213 -2.64 9.58 -11.35
C GLN A 213 -2.85 10.99 -10.74
N GLN A 214 -1.79 11.78 -10.57
CA GLN A 214 -1.92 13.15 -10.07
C GLN A 214 -2.53 14.11 -11.10
N MET A 215 -2.16 13.95 -12.38
CA MET A 215 -2.76 14.70 -13.47
C MET A 215 -4.22 14.33 -13.69
N ARG A 216 -4.59 13.08 -13.42
CA ARG A 216 -5.97 12.60 -13.52
C ARG A 216 -6.92 13.29 -12.54
N ALA A 217 -6.54 13.41 -11.27
CA ALA A 217 -7.35 14.13 -10.29
C ALA A 217 -7.52 15.61 -10.67
N TYR A 218 -6.48 16.22 -11.25
CA TYR A 218 -6.51 17.60 -11.70
C TYR A 218 -7.39 17.81 -12.94
N ILE A 219 -7.25 16.96 -13.98
CA ILE A 219 -8.10 16.98 -15.17
C ILE A 219 -9.56 16.70 -14.80
N ASP A 220 -9.81 15.69 -13.96
CA ASP A 220 -11.16 15.36 -13.48
C ASP A 220 -11.77 16.54 -12.71
N SER A 221 -10.96 17.31 -11.95
CA SER A 221 -11.40 18.52 -11.26
C SER A 221 -11.71 19.69 -12.21
N LEU A 222 -10.93 19.86 -13.29
CA LEU A 222 -11.12 20.93 -14.28
C LEU A 222 -12.37 20.66 -15.14
N VAL A 223 -12.58 19.40 -15.50
CA VAL A 223 -13.79 18.95 -16.22
C VAL A 223 -15.02 19.07 -15.33
N ALA A 224 -14.92 18.77 -14.03
CA ALA A 224 -16.00 19.00 -13.07
C ALA A 224 -16.36 20.48 -12.91
N GLN A 225 -15.43 21.40 -13.22
CA GLN A 225 -15.66 22.85 -13.26
C GLN A 225 -16.22 23.34 -14.61
N GLY A 226 -16.52 22.42 -15.54
CA GLY A 226 -17.14 22.74 -16.83
C GLY A 226 -16.17 23.10 -17.95
N MET A 227 -14.86 22.87 -17.75
CA MET A 227 -13.83 23.08 -18.77
C MET A 227 -13.92 22.00 -19.87
N GLY A 228 -13.68 22.40 -21.11
CA GLY A 228 -13.51 21.46 -22.23
C GLY A 228 -12.33 20.54 -21.95
N LEU A 229 -12.44 19.27 -22.30
CA LEU A 229 -11.40 18.32 -21.91
C LEU A 229 -10.06 18.62 -22.56
N GLU A 230 -10.05 19.02 -23.83
CA GLU A 230 -8.84 19.39 -24.56
C GLU A 230 -8.09 20.52 -23.83
N ASP A 231 -8.81 21.58 -23.44
CA ASP A 231 -8.30 22.66 -22.59
C ASP A 231 -7.83 22.16 -21.21
N ALA A 232 -8.49 21.14 -20.64
CA ALA A 232 -8.11 20.56 -19.36
C ALA A 232 -6.81 19.73 -19.45
N TYR A 233 -6.54 19.08 -20.58
CA TYR A 233 -5.27 18.36 -20.84
C TYR A 233 -4.13 19.31 -21.15
N GLU A 234 -4.40 20.35 -21.93
CA GLU A 234 -3.46 21.45 -22.21
C GLU A 234 -3.08 22.17 -20.91
N LYS A 235 -4.08 22.44 -20.05
CA LYS A 235 -3.89 23.03 -18.72
C LYS A 235 -3.25 22.08 -17.70
N ALA A 236 -3.36 20.76 -17.88
CA ALA A 236 -2.76 19.75 -17.02
C ALA A 236 -1.35 19.32 -17.42
N GLY A 237 -0.83 19.79 -18.57
CA GLY A 237 0.58 19.66 -18.91
C GLY A 237 1.05 18.26 -19.33
N LEU A 238 0.20 17.44 -19.96
CA LEU A 238 0.53 16.06 -20.39
C LEU A 238 1.36 15.95 -21.70
N GLY A 239 2.38 16.78 -21.83
CA GLY A 239 3.46 16.58 -22.79
C GLY A 239 4.79 16.64 -22.07
N GLU A 240 5.63 15.62 -22.20
CA GLU A 240 7.04 15.69 -21.76
C GLU A 240 7.90 16.69 -22.59
N GLU A 241 7.26 17.67 -23.25
CA GLU A 241 7.86 18.82 -23.92
C GLU A 241 7.48 20.14 -23.22
N PHE A 242 6.97 20.09 -21.98
CA PHE A 242 6.61 21.28 -21.20
C PHE A 242 7.61 21.59 -20.08
N LEU A 243 7.87 22.88 -19.93
CA LEU A 243 8.65 23.45 -18.83
C LEU A 243 7.91 23.21 -17.51
N ASP A 244 8.50 22.45 -16.58
CA ASP A 244 8.03 22.25 -15.21
C ASP A 244 9.22 22.25 -14.22
N LEU A 245 8.96 22.44 -12.93
CA LEU A 245 9.98 22.60 -11.89
C LEU A 245 10.43 21.23 -11.33
N MET A 246 11.66 20.84 -11.70
CA MET A 246 12.31 19.57 -11.34
C MET A 246 12.93 19.52 -9.94
N GLY A 247 13.13 20.67 -9.30
CA GLY A 247 13.75 20.69 -7.98
C GLY A 247 14.15 22.07 -7.50
N VAL A 248 14.34 22.15 -6.19
CA VAL A 248 14.79 23.37 -5.49
C VAL A 248 16.04 23.05 -4.68
N ARG A 249 17.10 23.84 -4.89
CA ARG A 249 18.37 23.70 -4.17
C ARG A 249 18.70 24.97 -3.42
N VAL A 250 19.09 24.84 -2.15
CA VAL A 250 19.55 25.98 -1.33
C VAL A 250 21.06 25.89 -1.17
N HIS A 251 21.79 26.81 -1.79
CA HIS A 251 23.24 26.89 -1.74
C HIS A 251 23.74 27.46 -0.40
N GLY A 252 25.00 27.18 -0.05
CA GLY A 252 25.59 27.63 1.22
C GLY A 252 25.71 29.16 1.37
N ASP A 253 25.75 29.88 0.24
CA ASP A 253 25.73 31.34 0.15
C ASP A 253 24.31 31.94 0.25
N GLY A 254 23.28 31.10 0.37
CA GLY A 254 21.88 31.53 0.50
C GLY A 254 21.15 31.70 -0.84
N LYS A 255 21.78 31.38 -1.97
CA LYS A 255 21.07 31.33 -3.26
C LYS A 255 20.12 30.14 -3.31
N ILE A 256 18.96 30.34 -3.90
CA ILE A 256 17.95 29.32 -4.13
C ILE A 256 17.90 29.06 -5.64
N GLU A 257 18.41 27.91 -6.07
CA GLU A 257 18.41 27.47 -7.46
C GLU A 257 17.13 26.67 -7.73
N LEU A 258 16.41 27.08 -8.78
CA LEU A 258 15.20 26.45 -9.30
C LEU A 258 15.58 25.81 -10.63
N ARG A 259 15.39 24.49 -10.73
CA ARG A 259 15.75 23.71 -11.91
C ARG A 259 14.50 23.22 -12.62
N PHE A 260 14.48 23.29 -13.94
CA PHE A 260 13.34 22.92 -14.75
C PHE A 260 13.60 21.67 -15.61
N THR A 261 12.53 21.10 -16.17
CA THR A 261 12.55 19.92 -17.05
C THR A 261 13.25 20.18 -18.39
N GLN A 262 13.21 21.42 -18.87
CA GLN A 262 13.79 21.84 -20.15
C GLN A 262 14.32 23.27 -20.09
N ASP A 263 15.01 23.66 -21.16
CA ASP A 263 15.55 25.00 -21.31
C ASP A 263 14.43 26.05 -21.44
N PHE A 264 14.66 27.27 -20.91
CA PHE A 264 13.70 28.37 -21.00
C PHE A 264 14.40 29.72 -21.19
N SER A 265 13.60 30.74 -21.50
CA SER A 265 14.05 32.13 -21.55
C SER A 265 13.14 33.01 -20.70
N LEU A 266 13.74 33.91 -19.92
CA LEU A 266 12.99 34.88 -19.11
C LEU A 266 12.62 36.09 -19.98
N SER A 267 11.34 36.42 -20.03
CA SER A 267 10.75 37.56 -20.73
C SER A 267 10.96 38.91 -20.00
N GLY A 268 11.39 38.88 -18.74
CA GLY A 268 11.53 40.04 -17.86
C GLY A 268 10.23 40.41 -17.13
N ARG A 269 9.14 39.67 -17.33
CA ARG A 269 7.88 39.81 -16.59
C ARG A 269 7.77 38.84 -15.42
N GLU A 270 8.71 37.91 -15.32
CA GLU A 270 8.69 36.86 -14.31
C GLU A 270 8.80 37.44 -12.90
N SER A 271 8.01 36.87 -12.01
CA SER A 271 8.10 37.16 -10.58
C SER A 271 8.27 35.86 -9.81
N VAL A 272 9.15 35.90 -8.81
CA VAL A 272 9.40 34.77 -7.93
C VAL A 272 9.05 35.21 -6.53
N THR A 273 8.12 34.48 -5.91
CA THR A 273 7.64 34.74 -4.56
C THR A 273 7.89 33.52 -3.72
N ILE A 274 8.52 33.70 -2.55
CA ILE A 274 8.80 32.64 -1.60
C ILE A 274 7.99 32.92 -0.33
N THR A 275 7.16 31.97 0.07
CA THR A 275 6.29 32.08 1.24
C THR A 275 6.73 31.07 2.29
N PRO A 276 7.29 31.51 3.44
CA PRO A 276 7.49 30.63 4.58
C PRO A 276 6.16 30.08 5.09
N ALA A 277 6.13 28.84 5.58
CA ALA A 277 4.94 28.24 6.14
C ALA A 277 4.35 29.11 7.27
N GLY A 278 3.09 29.55 7.11
CA GLY A 278 2.43 30.48 8.05
C GLY A 278 2.99 31.91 8.07
N GLY A 279 3.90 32.24 7.16
CA GLY A 279 4.55 33.54 7.02
C GLY A 279 3.94 34.41 5.91
N LYS A 280 4.52 35.60 5.72
CA LYS A 280 4.16 36.49 4.62
C LYS A 280 5.00 36.16 3.37
N PRO A 281 4.43 36.29 2.16
CA PRO A 281 5.20 36.13 0.93
C PRO A 281 6.35 37.14 0.83
N ILE A 282 7.51 36.68 0.34
CA ILE A 282 8.73 37.45 0.12
C ILE A 282 9.05 37.43 -1.36
N THR A 283 9.15 38.60 -1.98
CA THR A 283 9.60 38.71 -3.38
C THR A 283 11.09 38.42 -3.47
N ALA A 284 11.45 37.42 -4.26
CA ALA A 284 12.83 37.04 -4.48
C ALA A 284 13.46 37.86 -5.62
N LYS A 285 14.76 38.10 -5.53
CA LYS A 285 15.56 38.79 -6.55
C LYS A 285 16.31 37.76 -7.39
N PHE A 286 16.19 37.86 -8.71
CA PHE A 286 16.98 37.06 -9.63
C PHE A 286 18.47 37.38 -9.48
N VAL A 287 19.30 36.33 -9.55
CA VAL A 287 20.75 36.44 -9.39
C VAL A 287 21.48 35.94 -10.62
N GLU A 288 21.13 34.74 -11.08
CA GLU A 288 21.81 34.06 -12.18
C GLU A 288 20.79 33.23 -12.96
N THR A 289 20.92 33.20 -14.27
CA THR A 289 20.07 32.40 -15.16
C THR A 289 20.97 31.61 -16.09
N LYS A 290 20.64 30.35 -16.28
CA LYS A 290 21.22 29.42 -17.27
C LYS A 290 20.08 28.76 -18.03
N ASP A 291 20.43 27.90 -18.99
CA ASP A 291 19.49 27.28 -19.91
C ASP A 291 18.34 26.55 -19.17
N ASP A 292 18.64 25.62 -18.26
CA ASP A 292 17.66 24.78 -17.53
C ASP A 292 17.35 25.25 -16.09
N ARG A 293 17.88 26.40 -15.66
CA ARG A 293 17.76 26.83 -14.25
C ARG A 293 17.97 28.32 -14.03
N PHE A 294 17.40 28.83 -12.95
CA PHE A 294 17.78 30.14 -12.45
C PHE A 294 17.90 30.15 -10.93
N SER A 295 18.72 31.06 -10.42
CA SER A 295 18.95 31.28 -9.00
C SER A 295 18.32 32.59 -8.56
N VAL A 296 17.68 32.57 -7.39
CA VAL A 296 17.14 33.75 -6.72
C VAL A 296 17.71 33.90 -5.32
N THR A 297 17.55 35.08 -4.74
CA THR A 297 17.80 35.35 -3.32
C THR A 297 16.57 36.01 -2.72
N ALA A 298 16.24 35.65 -1.48
CA ALA A 298 15.16 36.26 -0.72
C ALA A 298 15.69 36.65 0.66
N GLU A 299 15.63 37.95 0.96
CA GLU A 299 16.06 38.48 2.24
C GLU A 299 15.00 38.17 3.31
N GLY A 300 15.43 37.82 4.52
CA GLY A 300 14.55 37.56 5.65
C GLY A 300 14.00 36.13 5.76
N LEU A 301 14.43 35.20 4.89
CA LEU A 301 14.13 33.78 5.07
C LEU A 301 14.95 33.19 6.22
N ALA A 302 14.27 32.62 7.22
CA ALA A 302 14.92 31.94 8.33
C ALA A 302 15.53 30.59 7.88
N ASP A 303 16.72 30.27 8.36
CA ASP A 303 17.35 28.96 8.11
C ASP A 303 16.48 27.84 8.72
N GLY A 304 16.32 26.75 7.99
CA GLY A 304 15.45 25.63 8.33
C GLY A 304 13.96 25.84 8.07
N SER A 305 13.51 27.03 7.64
CA SER A 305 12.07 27.25 7.41
C SER A 305 11.54 26.46 6.21
N ALA A 306 10.40 25.79 6.39
CA ALA A 306 9.67 25.21 5.27
C ALA A 306 8.99 26.33 4.47
N CYS A 307 9.14 26.29 3.16
CA CYS A 307 8.76 27.38 2.26
C CYS A 307 8.09 26.82 1.00
N THR A 308 7.23 27.63 0.41
CA THR A 308 6.70 27.40 -0.94
C THR A 308 7.22 28.49 -1.85
N VAL A 309 7.87 28.10 -2.94
CA VAL A 309 8.22 29.00 -4.04
C VAL A 309 7.10 28.98 -5.08
N ARG A 310 6.72 30.16 -5.54
CA ARG A 310 5.84 30.37 -6.68
C ARG A 310 6.57 31.20 -7.72
N VAL A 311 6.67 30.67 -8.93
CA VAL A 311 7.13 31.41 -10.10
C VAL A 311 5.91 31.75 -10.95
N SER A 312 5.81 32.98 -11.43
CA SER A 312 4.69 33.45 -12.27
C SER A 312 5.22 34.40 -13.35
N GLY A 313 4.45 34.64 -14.40
CA GLY A 313 4.90 35.48 -15.52
C GLY A 313 5.86 34.78 -16.48
N MET A 314 6.08 33.46 -16.34
CA MET A 314 6.79 32.68 -17.35
C MET A 314 5.86 32.37 -18.50
N THR A 315 6.39 32.33 -19.72
CA THR A 315 5.61 32.05 -20.92
C THR A 315 6.14 30.80 -21.60
N ASP A 316 5.27 29.90 -22.03
CA ASP A 316 5.68 28.74 -22.82
C ASP A 316 5.91 29.11 -24.30
N ASP A 317 6.28 28.11 -25.11
CA ASP A 317 6.54 28.21 -26.54
C ASP A 317 5.31 28.62 -27.37
N GLN A 318 4.11 28.49 -26.80
CA GLN A 318 2.84 28.91 -27.39
C GLN A 318 2.44 30.34 -26.97
N GLY A 319 3.19 30.96 -26.06
CA GLY A 319 2.92 32.32 -25.60
C GLY A 319 1.91 32.39 -24.44
N GLU A 320 1.59 31.28 -23.78
CA GLU A 320 0.72 31.24 -22.61
C GLU A 320 1.48 31.45 -21.29
N GLU A 321 0.89 32.23 -20.38
CA GLU A 321 1.49 32.50 -19.08
C GLU A 321 1.30 31.31 -18.13
N ARG A 322 2.42 30.74 -17.67
CA ARG A 322 2.48 29.62 -16.72
C ARG A 322 2.99 30.06 -15.35
N SER A 323 2.49 29.37 -14.33
CA SER A 323 2.96 29.51 -12.96
C SER A 323 3.36 28.16 -12.39
N PHE A 324 4.46 28.13 -11.65
CA PHE A 324 5.03 26.92 -11.08
C PHE A 324 5.10 27.04 -9.56
N THR A 325 4.84 25.94 -8.85
CA THR A 325 4.91 25.89 -7.40
C THR A 325 5.71 24.70 -6.92
N ALA A 326 6.53 24.91 -5.90
CA ALA A 326 7.25 23.83 -5.21
C ALA A 326 7.41 24.15 -3.73
N ASN A 327 7.40 23.11 -2.91
CA ASN A 327 7.79 23.20 -1.53
C ASN A 327 9.27 22.87 -1.37
N PHE A 328 9.92 23.49 -0.38
CA PHE A 328 11.31 23.19 -0.02
C PHE A 328 11.60 23.61 1.42
N CYS A 329 12.67 23.06 1.99
CA CYS A 329 13.24 23.55 3.25
C CYS A 329 14.36 24.55 2.94
N ASN A 330 14.27 25.77 3.48
CA ASN A 330 15.31 26.79 3.36
C ASN A 330 16.51 26.43 4.26
N ARG A 331 17.28 25.41 3.87
CA ARG A 331 18.44 24.94 4.62
C ARG A 331 19.64 24.76 3.71
N LYS A 332 20.74 25.40 4.08
CA LYS A 332 22.00 25.39 3.32
C LYS A 332 22.48 23.98 3.01
N GLY A 333 22.71 23.69 1.73
CA GLY A 333 23.23 22.41 1.25
C GLY A 333 22.18 21.31 1.10
N ARG A 334 20.89 21.56 1.40
CA ARG A 334 19.82 20.62 1.05
C ARG A 334 19.38 20.80 -0.40
N TYR A 335 19.04 19.68 -1.02
CA TYR A 335 18.42 19.59 -2.33
C TYR A 335 17.09 18.86 -2.16
N ALA A 336 15.98 19.50 -2.53
CA ALA A 336 14.72 18.80 -2.72
C ALA A 336 14.73 18.32 -4.18
N ARG A 337 14.94 17.01 -4.37
CA ARG A 337 14.81 16.36 -5.67
C ARG A 337 13.44 15.70 -5.71
N TYR A 338 12.68 15.98 -6.75
CA TYR A 338 11.51 15.18 -7.06
C TYR A 338 12.05 13.91 -7.75
N GLU A 339 12.36 12.88 -6.96
CA GLU A 339 12.80 11.55 -7.44
C GLU A 339 11.60 10.65 -7.79
N GLU A 340 11.88 9.70 -8.69
CA GLU A 340 10.98 8.66 -9.17
C GLU A 340 10.35 7.86 -8.01
N ALA A 341 9.07 7.51 -8.17
CA ALA A 341 8.15 7.16 -7.10
C ALA A 341 8.39 5.81 -6.39
N ASP A 342 9.25 4.93 -6.93
CA ASP A 342 9.43 3.58 -6.41
C ASP A 342 10.09 3.51 -5.02
N ASP A 343 10.73 4.60 -4.56
CA ASP A 343 11.34 4.72 -3.23
C ASP A 343 10.73 5.87 -2.37
N GLN A 344 9.56 6.41 -2.72
CA GLN A 344 9.00 7.54 -1.97
C GLN A 344 8.59 7.15 -0.54
N ALA A 345 9.11 7.92 0.43
CA ALA A 345 8.76 7.79 1.83
C ALA A 345 7.25 8.03 2.06
N ARG A 346 6.66 7.25 2.96
CA ARG A 346 5.21 7.23 3.18
C ARG A 346 4.78 8.10 4.36
N LEU A 347 3.70 8.85 4.17
CA LEU A 347 2.94 9.48 5.25
C LEU A 347 1.70 8.62 5.49
N GLU A 348 1.77 7.77 6.49
CA GLU A 348 0.71 6.80 6.74
C GLU A 348 -0.41 7.41 7.58
N ARG A 349 -1.63 7.30 7.09
CA ARG A 349 -2.84 7.87 7.67
C ARG A 349 -3.67 6.80 8.35
N PHE A 350 -3.98 7.02 9.62
CA PHE A 350 -4.90 6.19 10.40
C PHE A 350 -6.33 6.72 10.29
N SER A 351 -7.31 5.83 10.43
CA SER A 351 -8.74 6.20 10.48
C SER A 351 -9.11 7.13 11.65
N SER A 352 -8.24 7.23 12.66
CA SER A 352 -8.37 8.15 13.79
C SER A 352 -8.01 9.61 13.46
N GLY A 353 -7.51 9.89 12.25
CA GLY A 353 -6.95 11.20 11.87
C GLY A 353 -5.52 11.43 12.40
N LEU A 354 -4.89 10.38 12.92
CA LEU A 354 -3.46 10.37 13.24
C LEU A 354 -2.68 10.05 11.96
N PHE A 355 -1.50 10.64 11.82
CA PHE A 355 -0.54 10.33 10.77
C PHE A 355 0.75 9.82 11.42
N ARG A 356 1.46 8.90 10.77
CA ARG A 356 2.86 8.60 11.12
C ARG A 356 3.77 8.80 9.93
N VAL A 357 4.97 9.30 10.22
CA VAL A 357 6.00 9.57 9.23
C VAL A 357 7.37 9.25 9.79
N ARG A 358 8.25 8.74 8.95
CA ARG A 358 9.65 8.50 9.27
C ARG A 358 10.51 9.18 8.22
N PHE A 359 11.53 9.87 8.69
CA PHE A 359 12.55 10.49 7.82
C PHE A 359 13.72 9.50 7.68
N GLU A 360 14.28 9.39 6.48
CA GLU A 360 15.36 8.44 6.18
C GLU A 360 16.70 8.83 6.78
N ASP A 361 16.91 10.13 7.02
CA ASP A 361 18.12 10.64 7.66
C ASP A 361 18.31 9.93 9.02
N GLU A 362 19.54 9.45 9.31
CA GLU A 362 19.95 8.77 10.57
C GLU A 362 19.88 9.68 11.83
N TRP A 363 18.95 10.63 11.84
CA TRP A 363 18.69 11.50 12.96
C TRP A 363 17.99 10.74 14.08
N LYS A 364 18.80 10.09 14.92
CA LYS A 364 18.32 9.58 16.21
C LYS A 364 18.10 10.75 17.16
N MET A 365 16.87 11.25 17.21
CA MET A 365 16.44 12.16 18.26
C MET A 365 16.69 11.50 19.63
N THR A 366 17.22 12.27 20.58
CA THR A 366 17.50 11.77 21.94
C THR A 366 16.28 11.85 22.86
N GLN A 367 15.43 12.87 22.71
CA GLN A 367 14.18 13.04 23.47
C GLN A 367 13.33 14.20 22.89
N LEU A 368 11.99 14.10 22.97
CA LEU A 368 11.08 15.23 22.71
C LEU A 368 11.31 16.36 23.72
N THR A 369 11.48 17.59 23.24
CA THR A 369 11.73 18.78 24.08
C THR A 369 10.46 19.60 24.32
N GLY A 370 9.41 19.39 23.52
CA GLY A 370 8.19 20.18 23.52
C GLY A 370 8.31 21.51 22.77
N GLN A 371 9.49 21.81 22.19
CA GLN A 371 9.72 22.99 21.34
C GLN A 371 9.50 22.69 19.85
N GLU A 372 9.36 21.41 19.51
CA GLU A 372 9.16 20.95 18.15
C GLU A 372 7.85 21.48 17.58
N ARG A 373 7.87 21.86 16.30
CA ARG A 373 6.67 22.29 15.58
C ARG A 373 6.58 21.59 14.25
N ALA A 374 5.47 20.88 14.05
CA ALA A 374 5.19 20.16 12.82
C ALA A 374 4.18 20.94 11.97
N ILE A 375 4.45 21.01 10.67
CA ILE A 375 3.58 21.58 9.65
C ILE A 375 3.57 20.63 8.45
N LEU A 376 2.38 20.41 7.90
CA LEU A 376 2.18 19.79 6.59
C LEU A 376 1.96 20.90 5.57
N LEU A 377 2.56 20.77 4.39
CA LEU A 377 2.35 21.70 3.27
C LEU A 377 1.71 20.94 2.11
N THR A 378 0.58 21.45 1.63
CA THR A 378 0.00 20.98 0.35
C THR A 378 0.92 21.37 -0.80
N ARG A 379 0.69 20.80 -1.99
CA ARG A 379 1.45 21.14 -3.21
C ARG A 379 1.40 22.63 -3.56
N GLU A 380 0.29 23.30 -3.26
CA GLU A 380 0.05 24.73 -3.51
C GLU A 380 0.67 25.63 -2.43
N GLY A 381 1.20 25.04 -1.36
CA GLY A 381 1.82 25.73 -0.24
C GLY A 381 0.89 26.13 0.89
N GLU A 382 -0.29 25.52 0.98
CA GLU A 382 -1.15 25.70 2.14
C GLU A 382 -0.50 25.02 3.36
N ALA A 383 -0.21 25.82 4.39
CA ALA A 383 0.39 25.35 5.61
C ALA A 383 -0.68 24.86 6.60
N ILE A 384 -0.68 23.57 6.89
CA ILE A 384 -1.59 22.90 7.80
C ILE A 384 -0.83 22.62 9.11
N PRO A 385 -1.15 23.34 10.21
CA PRO A 385 -0.51 23.11 11.51
C PRO A 385 -0.81 21.72 12.04
N CYS A 386 0.20 21.06 12.58
CA CYS A 386 0.07 19.72 13.13
C CYS A 386 0.40 19.70 14.62
N ALA A 387 -0.41 18.98 15.39
CA ALA A 387 -0.03 18.64 16.76
C ALA A 387 0.85 17.40 16.75
N ILE A 388 2.01 17.46 17.41
CA ILE A 388 2.88 16.30 17.59
C ILE A 388 2.30 15.45 18.72
N ALA A 389 1.79 14.27 18.38
CA ALA A 389 1.23 13.32 19.32
C ALA A 389 2.31 12.48 20.02
N GLY A 390 3.47 12.28 19.39
CA GLY A 390 4.59 11.53 19.96
C GLY A 390 5.71 11.28 18.96
N TYR A 391 6.82 10.74 19.46
CA TYR A 391 7.95 10.24 18.66
C TYR A 391 8.42 8.93 19.26
N GLU A 392 8.40 7.86 18.46
CA GLU A 392 8.74 6.52 18.93
C GLU A 392 9.11 5.59 17.77
N GLY A 393 10.09 4.71 17.98
CA GLY A 393 10.54 3.76 16.96
C GLY A 393 11.07 4.40 15.68
N GLY A 394 11.51 5.67 15.75
CA GLY A 394 11.90 6.47 14.59
C GLY A 394 10.74 7.14 13.83
N TYR A 395 9.49 6.93 14.27
CA TYR A 395 8.30 7.54 13.69
C TYR A 395 7.86 8.77 14.49
N TRP A 396 7.47 9.81 13.76
CA TRP A 396 6.74 10.96 14.29
C TRP A 396 5.25 10.72 14.10
N TYR A 397 4.50 10.91 15.18
CA TYR A 397 3.04 10.81 15.16
C TYR A 397 2.45 12.21 15.17
N LEU A 398 1.69 12.55 14.13
CA LEU A 398 1.16 13.88 13.88
C LEU A 398 -0.36 13.83 13.83
N LYS A 399 -1.03 14.82 14.40
CA LYS A 399 -2.48 15.05 14.23
C LYS A 399 -2.68 16.29 13.38
N ALA A 400 -3.42 16.15 12.30
CA ALA A 400 -3.70 17.21 11.34
C ALA A 400 -5.13 17.13 10.83
N ALA A 401 -5.55 18.13 10.05
CA ALA A 401 -6.74 18.01 9.21
C ALA A 401 -6.54 16.90 8.16
N ASP A 402 -7.64 16.39 7.63
CA ASP A 402 -7.64 15.20 6.79
C ASP A 402 -7.08 15.48 5.38
N PHE A 403 -6.37 14.50 4.80
CA PHE A 403 -5.82 14.53 3.44
C PHE A 403 -6.34 13.32 2.66
N SER A 404 -6.48 13.46 1.34
CA SER A 404 -6.92 12.34 0.51
C SER A 404 -5.79 11.32 0.34
N PRO A 405 -6.10 10.01 0.25
CA PRO A 405 -5.11 9.02 -0.15
C PRO A 405 -4.51 9.36 -1.52
N ASN A 406 -3.23 9.03 -1.70
CA ASN A 406 -2.41 9.26 -2.89
C ASN A 406 -2.06 10.74 -3.18
N GLU A 407 -2.29 11.66 -2.24
CA GLU A 407 -1.77 13.02 -2.31
C GLU A 407 -0.28 13.07 -1.90
N ILE A 408 0.51 13.93 -2.56
CA ILE A 408 1.87 14.27 -2.08
C ILE A 408 1.79 15.47 -1.14
N VAL A 409 2.37 15.30 0.04
CA VAL A 409 2.40 16.32 1.08
C VAL A 409 3.83 16.48 1.60
N SER A 410 4.30 17.72 1.73
CA SER A 410 5.59 17.98 2.36
C SER A 410 5.42 18.06 3.87
N VAL A 411 6.22 17.29 4.61
CA VAL A 411 6.20 17.31 6.08
C VAL A 411 7.44 18.04 6.56
N ALA A 412 7.25 19.06 7.42
CA ALA A 412 8.34 19.77 8.07
C ALA A 412 8.19 19.70 9.59
N ILE A 413 9.23 19.26 10.29
CA ILE A 413 9.29 19.26 11.76
C ILE A 413 10.50 20.10 12.18
N SER A 414 10.22 21.30 12.66
CA SER A 414 11.23 22.27 13.10
C SER A 414 11.55 22.11 14.59
N ASN A 415 12.69 22.68 15.00
CA ASN A 415 13.22 22.64 16.37
C ASN A 415 13.51 21.23 16.91
N VAL A 416 13.82 20.28 16.04
CA VAL A 416 14.16 18.91 16.42
C VAL A 416 15.57 18.90 17.01
N GLN A 417 15.68 18.56 18.29
CA GLN A 417 16.98 18.43 18.94
C GLN A 417 17.68 17.13 18.53
N GLY A 418 18.94 17.22 18.13
CA GLY A 418 19.81 16.05 18.00
C GLY A 418 21.25 16.34 18.32
N LYS A 419 22.15 15.43 17.90
CA LYS A 419 23.53 15.39 18.41
C LYS A 419 24.36 16.63 18.07
N LYS A 420 24.08 17.27 16.93
CA LYS A 420 24.82 18.45 16.43
C LYS A 420 24.11 19.77 16.71
N GLY A 421 23.01 19.75 17.47
CA GLY A 421 22.17 20.91 17.75
C GLY A 421 20.74 20.72 17.29
N THR A 422 20.04 21.85 17.17
CA THR A 422 18.65 21.93 16.71
C THR A 422 18.57 21.91 15.19
N ASP A 423 17.55 21.23 14.66
CA ASP A 423 17.38 21.01 13.23
C ASP A 423 15.90 21.09 12.79
N THR A 424 15.67 21.20 11.48
CA THR A 424 14.39 20.97 10.83
C THR A 424 14.47 19.73 9.94
N LEU A 425 13.64 18.73 10.25
CA LEU A 425 13.37 17.58 9.39
C LEU A 425 12.41 18.00 8.28
N TYR A 426 12.67 17.57 7.05
CA TYR A 426 11.85 17.89 5.89
C TYR A 426 11.89 16.75 4.88
N GLY A 427 10.75 16.46 4.26
CA GLY A 427 10.62 15.51 3.15
C GLY A 427 9.26 15.65 2.47
N ASP A 428 9.16 15.08 1.27
CA ASP A 428 7.92 14.96 0.52
C ASP A 428 7.44 13.51 0.63
N PHE A 429 6.15 13.32 0.91
CA PHE A 429 5.60 12.01 1.27
C PHE A 429 4.29 11.74 0.53
N LEU A 430 4.12 10.50 0.07
CA LEU A 430 2.85 10.01 -0.43
C LEU A 430 1.93 9.64 0.74
N VAL A 431 0.71 10.18 0.76
CA VAL A 431 -0.31 9.82 1.74
C VAL A 431 -0.86 8.43 1.42
N VAL A 432 -0.70 7.48 2.33
CA VAL A 432 -1.21 6.11 2.19
C VAL A 432 -2.03 5.73 3.43
N GLU A 433 -2.98 4.80 3.28
CA GLU A 433 -3.67 4.26 4.45
C GLU A 433 -2.74 3.35 5.26
N ALA A 434 -2.73 3.54 6.58
CA ALA A 434 -1.92 2.73 7.48
C ALA A 434 -2.50 1.34 7.66
N GLU A 435 -1.62 0.33 7.70
CA GLU A 435 -1.99 -1.03 8.06
C GLU A 435 -2.18 -1.14 9.58
N LEU A 436 -3.44 -1.27 9.98
CA LEU A 436 -3.84 -1.31 11.38
C LEU A 436 -3.97 -2.76 11.87
N PRO A 437 -3.54 -3.07 13.11
CA PRO A 437 -3.80 -4.37 13.69
C PRO A 437 -5.30 -4.56 13.90
N VAL A 438 -5.78 -5.67 13.36
CA VAL A 438 -7.18 -6.09 13.49
C VAL A 438 -7.20 -7.36 14.31
N PHE A 439 -8.10 -7.44 15.29
CA PHE A 439 -8.33 -8.70 15.99
C PHE A 439 -8.94 -9.69 15.00
N GLU A 440 -8.32 -10.84 14.87
CA GLU A 440 -8.89 -11.97 14.15
C GLU A 440 -9.73 -12.84 15.09
N ARG A 441 -9.28 -13.00 16.34
CA ARG A 441 -9.98 -13.82 17.31
C ARG A 441 -9.64 -13.44 18.75
N THR A 442 -10.61 -13.59 19.64
CA THR A 442 -10.37 -13.66 21.08
C THR A 442 -10.97 -14.93 21.67
N GLU A 443 -10.25 -15.60 22.58
CA GLU A 443 -10.72 -16.80 23.27
C GLU A 443 -10.44 -16.72 24.78
N PHE A 444 -11.48 -16.86 25.60
CA PHE A 444 -11.34 -16.84 27.05
C PHE A 444 -11.35 -18.26 27.65
N LYS A 445 -10.35 -18.57 28.48
CA LYS A 445 -10.22 -19.82 29.24
C LYS A 445 -10.53 -19.53 30.71
N ALA A 446 -11.73 -19.90 31.15
CA ALA A 446 -12.25 -19.50 32.46
C ALA A 446 -11.49 -20.15 33.63
N GLY A 447 -10.89 -21.33 33.42
CA GLY A 447 -10.11 -22.00 34.47
C GLY A 447 -8.85 -21.26 34.90
N ASP A 448 -8.24 -20.48 33.99
CA ASP A 448 -6.96 -19.80 34.19
C ASP A 448 -7.08 -18.26 34.19
N ASP A 449 -8.32 -17.75 34.13
CA ASP A 449 -8.66 -16.33 33.93
C ASP A 449 -7.92 -15.71 32.73
N LEU A 450 -7.68 -16.52 31.70
CA LEU A 450 -6.77 -16.22 30.61
C LEU A 450 -7.54 -15.91 29.33
N LEU A 451 -7.28 -14.74 28.75
CA LEU A 451 -7.73 -14.32 27.43
C LEU A 451 -6.59 -14.47 26.44
N GLU A 452 -6.81 -15.23 25.38
CA GLU A 452 -5.92 -15.29 24.22
C GLU A 452 -6.49 -14.39 23.12
N VAL A 453 -5.64 -13.55 22.53
CA VAL A 453 -5.99 -12.60 21.48
C VAL A 453 -5.08 -12.88 20.28
N GLU A 454 -5.69 -13.09 19.13
CA GLU A 454 -5.04 -13.34 17.85
C GLU A 454 -5.34 -12.17 16.92
N PHE A 455 -4.30 -11.65 16.27
CA PHE A 455 -4.35 -10.57 15.32
C PHE A 455 -4.29 -11.14 13.91
N LYS A 456 -4.85 -10.40 12.95
CA LYS A 456 -4.91 -10.84 11.56
C LYS A 456 -3.55 -10.87 10.85
N ASP A 457 -2.63 -10.02 11.31
CA ASP A 457 -1.31 -9.86 10.72
C ASP A 457 -0.28 -9.79 11.86
N ASP A 458 0.97 -10.14 11.55
CA ASP A 458 2.08 -10.02 12.49
C ASP A 458 2.50 -8.56 12.64
N PHE A 459 2.77 -8.12 13.88
CA PHE A 459 3.23 -6.75 14.15
C PHE A 459 4.42 -6.71 15.12
N GLU A 460 5.29 -5.72 14.95
CA GLU A 460 6.32 -5.42 15.96
C GLU A 460 5.71 -4.63 17.12
N TRP A 461 5.45 -5.32 18.22
CA TRP A 461 4.81 -4.74 19.40
C TRP A 461 5.76 -4.01 20.34
N ARG A 462 5.22 -3.06 21.10
CA ARG A 462 5.96 -2.26 22.08
C ARG A 462 5.92 -2.88 23.47
N GLU A 463 6.94 -2.59 24.26
CA GLU A 463 6.93 -2.88 25.70
C GLU A 463 5.95 -1.95 26.44
N GLY A 464 5.31 -2.47 27.50
CA GLY A 464 4.48 -1.64 28.38
C GLY A 464 3.05 -1.38 27.87
N LEU A 465 2.45 -2.33 27.15
CA LEU A 465 1.04 -2.27 26.76
C LEU A 465 0.11 -2.10 27.96
N ALA A 466 -0.86 -1.19 27.82
CA ALA A 466 -1.96 -1.04 28.77
C ALA A 466 -3.19 -1.77 28.23
N ILE A 467 -3.65 -2.79 28.95
CA ILE A 467 -4.73 -3.67 28.50
C ILE A 467 -5.88 -3.58 29.49
N ALA A 468 -7.10 -3.37 29.00
CA ALA A 468 -8.29 -3.23 29.83
C ALA A 468 -9.51 -3.95 29.24
N ALA A 469 -10.30 -4.58 30.10
CA ALA A 469 -11.64 -5.07 29.78
C ALA A 469 -12.66 -4.07 30.31
N VAL A 470 -13.48 -3.52 29.42
CA VAL A 470 -14.52 -2.53 29.74
C VAL A 470 -15.87 -3.22 29.71
N ALA A 471 -16.54 -3.25 30.85
CA ALA A 471 -17.87 -3.83 30.99
C ALA A 471 -18.95 -2.94 30.33
N PRO A 472 -20.17 -3.46 30.07
CA PRO A 472 -21.28 -2.68 29.52
C PRO A 472 -21.71 -1.48 30.37
N ASP A 473 -21.46 -1.52 31.69
CA ASP A 473 -21.73 -0.40 32.61
C ASP A 473 -20.59 0.65 32.62
N GLY A 474 -19.54 0.45 31.83
CA GLY A 474 -18.38 1.32 31.73
C GLY A 474 -17.27 1.05 32.76
N SER A 475 -17.46 0.11 33.69
CA SER A 475 -16.40 -0.28 34.63
C SER A 475 -15.22 -0.91 33.90
N ARG A 476 -14.00 -0.63 34.38
CA ARG A 476 -12.75 -1.05 33.73
C ARG A 476 -11.98 -2.01 34.63
N LEU A 477 -11.59 -3.15 34.09
CA LEU A 477 -10.72 -4.13 34.73
C LEU A 477 -9.37 -4.15 34.01
N SER A 478 -8.27 -4.02 34.75
CA SER A 478 -6.93 -4.05 34.17
C SER A 478 -6.51 -5.49 33.87
N GLY A 479 -5.97 -5.71 32.66
CA GLY A 479 -5.37 -6.96 32.24
C GLY A 479 -3.89 -7.01 32.58
N THR A 480 -3.41 -8.19 32.97
CA THR A 480 -1.98 -8.45 33.15
C THR A 480 -1.47 -9.27 31.97
N LEU A 481 -0.47 -8.75 31.26
CA LEU A 481 0.19 -9.48 30.18
C LEU A 481 0.89 -10.73 30.74
N VAL A 482 0.54 -11.89 30.20
CA VAL A 482 1.12 -13.19 30.61
C VAL A 482 2.14 -13.68 29.61
N GLU A 483 1.83 -13.55 28.31
CA GLU A 483 2.69 -13.99 27.21
C GLU A 483 2.44 -13.08 25.98
N GLY A 484 3.49 -12.90 25.18
CA GLY A 484 3.48 -11.99 24.05
C GLY A 484 3.50 -10.52 24.49
N PRO A 485 3.18 -9.60 23.57
CA PRO A 485 2.87 -9.88 22.17
C PRO A 485 4.09 -10.42 21.39
N ASP A 486 3.92 -11.55 20.70
CA ASP A 486 4.90 -12.14 19.78
C ASP A 486 4.19 -12.40 18.44
N GLY A 487 4.59 -11.68 17.39
CA GLY A 487 3.88 -11.69 16.09
C GLY A 487 2.43 -11.22 16.20
N ASP A 488 1.52 -12.19 16.06
CA ASP A 488 0.07 -12.05 16.00
C ASP A 488 -0.66 -12.56 17.26
N GLU A 489 0.03 -13.03 18.31
CA GLU A 489 -0.63 -13.57 19.51
C GLU A 489 -0.28 -12.81 20.80
N LEU A 490 -1.29 -12.64 21.66
CA LEU A 490 -1.19 -11.99 22.97
C LEU A 490 -2.03 -12.74 24.02
N LYS A 491 -1.44 -13.07 25.18
CA LYS A 491 -2.18 -13.68 26.30
C LYS A 491 -2.26 -12.77 27.50
N VAL A 492 -3.47 -12.53 27.97
CA VAL A 492 -3.78 -11.55 29.01
C VAL A 492 -4.61 -12.20 30.10
N ARG A 493 -4.20 -12.04 31.35
CA ARG A 493 -4.98 -12.48 32.52
C ARG A 493 -5.83 -11.35 33.08
N PHE A 494 -7.09 -11.63 33.37
CA PHE A 494 -8.02 -10.67 33.96
C PHE A 494 -8.65 -11.21 35.24
N GLN A 495 -8.56 -10.46 36.33
CA GLN A 495 -9.25 -10.81 37.58
C GLN A 495 -10.59 -10.06 37.69
N GLY A 496 -11.61 -10.74 38.23
CA GLY A 496 -12.91 -10.13 38.55
C GLY A 496 -13.89 -10.02 37.38
N LEU A 497 -13.68 -10.77 36.29
CA LEU A 497 -14.66 -10.89 35.21
C LEU A 497 -15.91 -11.64 35.67
N GLN A 498 -17.09 -11.22 35.20
CA GLN A 498 -18.35 -11.92 35.46
C GLN A 498 -18.62 -12.96 34.37
N ALA A 499 -18.89 -14.20 34.79
CA ALA A 499 -19.13 -15.30 33.88
C ALA A 499 -20.27 -15.01 32.89
N GLY A 500 -20.01 -15.21 31.59
CA GLY A 500 -20.95 -14.98 30.51
C GLY A 500 -21.14 -13.52 30.10
N GLN A 501 -20.49 -12.56 30.76
CA GLN A 501 -20.57 -11.15 30.40
C GLN A 501 -19.68 -10.83 29.19
N THR A 502 -20.18 -9.97 28.29
CA THR A 502 -19.41 -9.44 27.17
C THR A 502 -18.66 -8.19 27.60
N TYR A 503 -17.38 -8.11 27.24
CA TYR A 503 -16.51 -6.97 27.51
C TYR A 503 -15.96 -6.40 26.20
N ARG A 504 -15.73 -5.09 26.18
CA ARG A 504 -14.88 -4.46 25.16
C ARG A 504 -13.44 -4.52 25.65
N LEU A 505 -12.58 -5.20 24.90
CA LEU A 505 -11.14 -5.20 25.12
C LEU A 505 -10.54 -3.91 24.54
N GLU A 506 -9.70 -3.23 25.29
CA GLU A 506 -8.92 -2.07 24.86
C GLU A 506 -7.44 -2.38 25.07
N ILE A 507 -6.63 -2.27 24.02
CA ILE A 507 -5.18 -2.40 24.06
C ILE A 507 -4.58 -1.05 23.63
N SER A 508 -3.87 -0.38 24.54
CA SER A 508 -3.22 0.91 24.33
C SER A 508 -1.71 0.80 24.48
N GLY A 509 -0.96 1.76 23.93
CA GLY A 509 0.50 1.64 23.80
C GLY A 509 0.92 0.77 22.62
N THR A 510 0.04 0.61 21.63
CA THR A 510 0.24 -0.17 20.41
C THR A 510 1.38 0.39 19.55
N PRO A 511 1.91 -0.38 18.58
CA PRO A 511 3.00 0.08 17.70
C PRO A 511 2.75 1.43 17.05
N PHE A 512 1.47 1.77 16.87
CA PHE A 512 0.96 2.93 16.16
C PHE A 512 0.46 4.07 17.07
N HIS A 513 0.69 4.00 18.39
CA HIS A 513 0.21 5.01 19.36
C HIS A 513 -1.31 5.22 19.39
N ILE A 514 -2.07 4.21 18.97
CA ILE A 514 -3.54 4.18 19.01
C ILE A 514 -4.02 3.20 20.08
N THR A 515 -5.31 3.28 20.41
CA THR A 515 -6.01 2.23 21.17
C THR A 515 -6.73 1.31 20.19
N ILE A 516 -6.36 0.04 20.18
CA ILE A 516 -7.09 -0.99 19.43
C ILE A 516 -8.20 -1.51 20.33
N THR A 517 -9.39 -1.71 19.76
CA THR A 517 -10.53 -2.22 20.51
C THR A 517 -11.14 -3.45 19.84
N GLY A 518 -11.57 -4.40 20.66
CA GLY A 518 -12.40 -5.51 20.21
C GLY A 518 -13.29 -6.02 21.32
N LYS A 519 -13.84 -7.22 21.17
CA LYS A 519 -14.82 -7.78 22.11
C LYS A 519 -14.45 -9.20 22.47
N PHE A 520 -14.76 -9.58 23.70
CA PHE A 520 -14.71 -10.97 24.14
C PHE A 520 -15.85 -11.27 25.12
N ILE A 521 -16.12 -12.55 25.35
CA ILE A 521 -17.11 -13.01 26.34
C ILE A 521 -16.36 -13.78 27.42
N ALA A 522 -16.57 -13.44 28.68
CA ALA A 522 -15.96 -14.12 29.82
C ALA A 522 -16.64 -15.47 30.10
N SER A 523 -16.60 -16.39 29.14
CA SER A 523 -17.16 -17.74 29.24
C SER A 523 -16.14 -18.74 28.70
N ASP A 524 -16.10 -19.94 29.27
CA ASP A 524 -15.07 -20.93 28.92
C ASP A 524 -15.12 -21.30 27.43
N ARG A 525 -13.96 -21.15 26.76
CA ARG A 525 -13.75 -21.36 25.32
C ARG A 525 -14.69 -20.54 24.43
N ALA A 526 -15.22 -19.42 24.95
CA ALA A 526 -15.98 -18.50 24.13
C ALA A 526 -15.05 -17.80 23.15
N LYS A 527 -15.32 -17.97 21.86
CA LYS A 527 -14.58 -17.35 20.76
C LYS A 527 -15.39 -16.20 20.19
N VAL A 528 -14.75 -15.05 20.01
CA VAL A 528 -15.30 -13.91 19.28
C VAL A 528 -14.34 -13.60 18.15
N GLU A 529 -14.84 -13.71 16.91
CA GLU A 529 -14.18 -13.27 15.68
C GLU A 529 -14.51 -11.80 15.40
#